data_AF-A0A519KUY1-F1
#
_entry.id   AF-A0A519KUY1-F1
#
_cell.length_a   1.000
_cell.length_b   1.000
_cell.length_c   1.000
_cell.angle_alpha   90.00
_cell.angle_beta   90.00
_cell.angle_gamma   90.00
#
_symmetry.space_group_name_H-M   'P 1'
#
loop_
_entity.id
_entity.type
_entity.pdbx_description
1 polymer ?
#
loop_
_entity_poly.entity_id
_entity_poly.type
_entity_poly.pdbx_seq_one_letter_code
_entity_poly.pdbx_strand_id
1 'polypeptide(L)' 'MNRKEKFSVAFKLECIELHQNSYRSIESVATEKGFNESNLRKWIGFYHKYGISGL' A
#
# COMPACT_ATOMS: atom_id res chain seq x y z
N MET A 1 -3.60 -5.75 -23.12
CA MET A 1 -4.41 -6.19 -21.95
C MET A 1 -4.12 -5.24 -20.79
N ASN A 2 -4.90 -4.16 -20.67
CA ASN A 2 -4.75 -3.22 -19.55
C ASN A 2 -5.39 -3.87 -18.32
N ARG A 3 -4.59 -4.55 -17.50
CA ARG A 3 -5.03 -4.96 -16.17
C ARG A 3 -5.36 -3.66 -15.43
N LYS A 4 -6.65 -3.36 -15.23
CA LYS A 4 -7.04 -2.30 -14.31
C LYS A 4 -6.45 -2.68 -12.96
N GLU A 5 -5.46 -1.91 -12.53
CA GLU A 5 -4.94 -1.98 -11.18
C GLU A 5 -6.14 -1.86 -10.23
N LYS A 6 -6.34 -2.86 -9.37
CA LYS A 6 -7.49 -2.93 -8.47
C LYS A 6 -7.49 -1.77 -7.46
N PHE A 7 -6.32 -1.19 -7.21
CA PHE A 7 -6.08 -0.14 -6.23
C PHE A 7 -5.43 1.05 -6.92
N SER A 8 -6.02 2.24 -6.76
CA SER A 8 -5.45 3.49 -7.25
C SER A 8 -4.18 3.86 -6.48
N VAL A 9 -3.25 4.57 -7.12
CA VAL A 9 -2.02 5.08 -6.49
C VAL A 9 -2.32 5.83 -5.19
N ALA A 10 -3.36 6.69 -5.18
CA ALA A 10 -3.79 7.42 -4.00
C ALA A 10 -4.16 6.50 -2.82
N PHE A 11 -4.85 5.38 -3.09
CA PHE A 11 -5.21 4.42 -2.06
C PHE A 11 -3.97 3.70 -1.49
N LYS A 12 -3.03 3.34 -2.36
CA LYS A 12 -1.78 2.70 -1.93
C LYS A 12 -0.96 3.65 -1.06
N LEU A 13 -0.89 4.93 -1.44
CA LEU A 13 -0.19 5.98 -0.69
C LEU A 13 -0.81 6.17 0.70
N GLU A 14 -2.14 6.30 0.77
CA GLU A 14 -2.87 6.43 2.03
C GLU A 14 -2.54 5.27 2.99
N CYS A 15 -2.50 4.03 2.49
CA CYS A 15 -2.17 2.86 3.31
C CYS A 15 -0.72 2.88 3.84
N ILE A 16 0.22 3.38 3.03
CA ILE A 16 1.63 3.51 3.44
C ILE A 16 1.77 4.61 4.49
N GLU A 17 1.12 5.75 4.30
CA GLU A 17 1.14 6.86 5.26
C GLU A 17 0.49 6.45 6.58
N LEU A 18 -0.62 5.70 6.54
CA LEU A 18 -1.28 5.17 7.74
C LEU A 18 -0.35 4.26 8.56
N HIS A 19 0.44 3.41 7.87
CA HIS A 19 1.43 2.55 8.49
C HIS A 19 2.57 3.36 9.12
N GLN A 20 3.11 4.35 8.39
CA GLN A 20 4.24 5.16 8.84
C GLN A 20 3.87 6.13 9.97
N ASN A 21 2.70 6.76 9.91
CA ASN A 21 2.30 7.82 10.83
C ASN A 21 1.61 7.28 12.09
N SER A 22 0.82 6.21 11.97
CA SER A 22 0.06 5.67 13.11
C SER A 22 0.75 4.50 13.84
N TYR A 23 2.00 4.16 13.50
CA TYR A 23 2.72 2.98 14.02
C TYR A 23 1.90 1.67 13.91
N ARG A 24 0.92 1.62 13.01
CA ARG A 24 0.03 0.47 12.85
C ARG A 24 0.72 -0.61 12.05
N SER A 25 0.57 -1.85 12.49
CA SER A 25 1.12 -3.00 11.77
C SER A 25 0.50 -3.14 10.39
N ILE A 26 1.28 -3.66 9.44
CA ILE A 26 0.84 -3.93 8.05
C ILE A 26 -0.45 -4.75 8.04
N GLU A 27 -0.54 -5.76 8.91
CA GLU A 27 -1.72 -6.61 9.07
C GLU A 27 -2.97 -5.82 9.50
N SER A 28 -2.84 -4.92 10.48
CA SER A 28 -3.96 -4.10 10.95
C SER A 28 -4.48 -3.17 9.85
N VAL A 29 -3.58 -2.52 9.11
CA VAL A 29 -3.97 -1.64 7.99
C VAL A 29 -4.65 -2.44 6.88
N ALA A 30 -4.10 -3.60 6.55
CA ALA A 30 -4.64 -4.48 5.51
C ALA A 30 -6.04 -5.02 5.89
N THR A 31 -6.22 -5.42 7.14
CA THR A 31 -7.50 -5.88 7.69
C THR A 31 -8.55 -4.78 7.70
N GLU A 32 -8.19 -3.58 8.20
CA GLU A 32 -9.09 -2.41 8.23
C GLU A 32 -9.53 -1.98 6.83
N LYS A 33 -8.62 -2.03 5.86
CA LYS A 33 -8.87 -1.61 4.47
C LYS A 33 -9.35 -2.74 3.56
N GLY A 34 -9.48 -3.96 4.07
CA GLY A 34 -10.05 -5.11 3.35
C GLY A 34 -9.17 -5.65 2.21
N PHE A 35 -7.85 -5.64 2.35
CA PHE A 35 -6.92 -6.23 1.39
C PHE A 35 -5.88 -7.13 2.07
N ASN A 36 -5.10 -7.89 1.28
CA ASN A 36 -4.07 -8.78 1.82
C ASN A 36 -2.80 -8.02 2.22
N GLU A 37 -2.28 -8.24 3.43
CA GLU A 37 -1.04 -7.62 3.94
C GLU A 37 0.17 -7.71 2.99
N SER A 38 0.25 -8.79 2.19
CA SER A 38 1.29 -8.98 1.18
C SER A 38 1.30 -7.88 0.12
N ASN A 39 0.14 -7.27 -0.16
CA ASN A 39 0.05 -6.13 -1.07
C ASN A 39 0.68 -4.89 -0.45
N LEU A 40 0.37 -4.57 0.81
CA LEU A 40 0.95 -3.41 1.49
C LEU A 40 2.47 -3.57 1.69
N ARG A 41 2.95 -4.77 2.03
CA ARG A 41 4.39 -5.04 2.09
C ARG A 41 5.08 -4.78 0.74
N LYS A 42 4.46 -5.18 -0.38
CA LYS A 42 4.96 -4.89 -1.74
C LYS A 42 4.94 -3.40 -2.05
N TRP A 43 3.84 -2.70 -1.74
CA TRP A 43 3.72 -1.26 -1.98
C TRP A 43 4.75 -0.47 -1.19
N ILE A 44 4.97 -0.79 0.08
CA ILE A 44 6.03 -0.17 0.89
C ILE A 44 7.40 -0.41 0.25
N GLY A 45 7.70 -1.64 -0.18
CA GLY A 45 8.96 -1.95 -0.85
C GLY A 45 9.17 -1.20 -2.17
N PHE A 46 8.13 -1.10 -3.00
CA PHE A 46 8.19 -0.34 -4.25
C PHE A 46 8.27 1.16 -4.02
N TYR A 47 7.53 1.69 -3.06
CA TYR A 47 7.58 3.09 -2.68
C TYR A 47 8.96 3.47 -2.15
N HIS A 48 9.58 2.63 -1.32
CA HIS A 48 10.93 2.88 -0.82
C HIS A 48 11.99 2.84 -1.93
N LYS A 49 11.80 1.99 -2.96
CA LYS A 49 12.76 1.83 -4.06
C LYS A 49 12.59 2.85 -5.19
N TYR A 50 11.35 3.21 -5.52
CA TYR A 50 11.01 3.97 -6.72
C TYR A 50 10.12 5.20 -6.45
N GLY A 51 9.77 5.46 -5.19
CA GLY A 51 8.84 6.51 -4.81
C GLY A 51 7.42 6.27 -5.33
N ILE A 52 6.68 7.35 -5.56
CA ILE A 52 5.30 7.31 -6.08
C ILE A 52 5.22 6.61 -7.45
N SER A 53 6.28 6.71 -8.27
CA SER A 53 6.36 6.05 -9.58
C SER A 53 6.37 4.52 -9.50
N GLY A 54 6.63 3.94 -8.32
CA GLY A 54 6.58 2.49 -8.07
C GLY A 54 5.23 1.98 -7.56
N LEU A 55 4.29 2.88 -7.27
CA LEU A 55 2.93 2.57 -6.80
C LEU A 55 1.92 2.64 -7.94
#